data_AF-A0A494C1N7-F1
#
_entry.id   AF-A0A494C1N7-F1
#
_cell.length_a   1.000
_cell.length_b   1.000
_cell.length_c   1.000
_cell.angle_alpha   90.00
_cell.angle_beta   90.00
_cell.angle_gamma   90.00
#
_symmetry.space_group_name_H-M   'P 1'
#
loop_
_entity.id
_entity.type
_entity.pdbx_description
1 polymer ?
#
loop_
_entity_poly.entity_id
_entity_poly.type
_entity_poly.pdbx_seq_one_letter_code
_entity_poly.pdbx_strand_id
1 'polypeptide(L)'
;MQVLLDQAGCCIVGQSEQLVPADGILYAARDVTATVDSLPLITASILSKKLVEGLSALVVDVKFGGAAVFPNQEQARELAKTLVGVGASLGLRVAAALTAMDKPLGRCVGHALEVEEALLCMDGAGPPDLRDLVTTLGGALLWLSGHAGTQAQGAARVAAALDDGSALG
;
A
#
# COMPACT_ATOMS: atom_id res chain seq x y z
N MET A 1 -9.84 16.79 6.68
CA MET A 1 -9.76 15.32 6.48
C MET A 1 -11.08 14.65 6.84
N GLN A 2 -11.55 14.73 8.10
CA GLN A 2 -12.76 14.01 8.53
C GLN A 2 -14.00 14.27 7.66
N VAL A 3 -14.32 15.55 7.37
CA VAL A 3 -15.47 15.91 6.52
C VAL A 3 -15.39 15.27 5.13
N LEU A 4 -14.21 15.20 4.53
CA LEU A 4 -14.01 14.58 3.20
C LEU A 4 -14.18 13.06 3.28
N LEU A 5 -13.65 12.43 4.34
CA LEU A 5 -13.82 10.99 4.56
C LEU A 5 -15.30 10.62 4.76
N ASP A 6 -16.05 11.41 5.53
CA ASP A 6 -17.47 11.17 5.79
C ASP A 6 -18.33 11.31 4.52
N GLN A 7 -17.90 12.13 3.54
CA GLN A 7 -18.61 12.37 2.29
C GLN A 7 -18.21 11.41 1.16
N ALA A 8 -16.90 11.17 0.97
CA ALA A 8 -16.37 10.44 -0.17
C ALA A 8 -15.96 9.00 0.15
N GLY A 9 -15.79 8.64 1.43
CA GLY A 9 -15.34 7.31 1.87
C GLY A 9 -13.84 7.05 1.73
N CYS A 10 -13.08 7.95 1.10
CA CYS A 10 -11.62 7.86 0.99
C CYS A 10 -10.97 9.24 0.91
N CYS A 11 -9.67 9.33 1.23
CA CYS A 11 -8.90 10.57 1.13
C CYS A 11 -7.40 10.24 0.98
N ILE A 12 -6.72 10.92 0.06
CA ILE A 12 -5.26 10.84 -0.11
C ILE A 12 -4.71 12.25 0.13
N VAL A 13 -3.82 12.38 1.10
CA VAL A 13 -3.24 13.66 1.52
C VAL A 13 -1.74 13.53 1.77
N GLY A 14 -1.02 14.65 1.67
CA GLY A 14 0.37 14.73 2.09
C GLY A 14 0.53 14.56 3.60
N GLN A 15 1.71 14.11 4.03
CA GLN A 15 2.07 14.01 5.44
C GLN A 15 2.23 15.41 6.06
N SER A 16 1.58 15.64 7.21
CA SER A 16 1.81 16.83 8.03
C SER A 16 3.16 16.74 8.75
N GLU A 17 3.85 17.87 8.92
CA GLU A 17 5.09 17.96 9.72
C GLU A 17 4.88 17.54 11.19
N GLN A 18 3.65 17.59 11.68
CA GLN A 18 3.30 17.17 13.03
C GLN A 18 3.11 15.66 13.17
N LEU A 19 3.02 14.92 12.05
CA LEU A 19 2.80 13.48 12.05
C LEU A 19 4.12 12.74 12.26
N VAL A 20 4.32 12.19 13.46
CA VAL A 20 5.52 11.43 13.85
C VAL A 20 6.83 12.23 13.63
N PRO A 21 7.02 13.37 14.32
CA PRO A 21 8.14 14.29 14.05
C PRO A 21 9.52 13.66 14.26
N ALA A 22 9.63 12.71 15.19
CA ALA A 22 10.88 11.98 15.45
C ALA A 22 11.32 11.12 14.24
N ASP A 23 10.37 10.48 13.56
CA ASP A 23 10.66 9.71 12.34
C ASP A 23 11.09 10.63 11.20
N GLY A 24 10.46 11.80 11.05
CA GLY A 24 10.86 12.79 10.04
C GLY A 24 12.33 13.22 10.19
N ILE A 25 12.75 13.56 11.41
CA ILE A 25 14.15 13.91 11.71
C ILE A 25 15.08 12.72 11.45
N LEU A 26 14.74 11.54 11.94
CA LEU A 26 15.58 10.34 11.80
C LEU A 26 15.70 9.91 10.34
N TYR A 27 14.63 9.96 9.56
CA TYR A 27 14.62 9.63 8.14
C TYR A 27 15.50 10.59 7.35
N ALA A 28 15.39 11.91 7.60
CA ALA A 28 16.23 12.90 6.95
C ALA A 28 17.73 12.66 7.20
N ALA A 29 18.10 12.28 8.43
CA ALA A 29 19.48 11.91 8.75
C ALA A 29 19.91 10.62 8.02
N ARG A 30 19.03 9.62 7.92
CA ARG A 30 19.33 8.35 7.25
C ARG A 30 19.60 8.51 5.76
N ASP A 31 18.83 9.38 5.11
CA ASP A 31 18.90 9.67 3.68
C ASP A 31 20.28 10.24 3.27
N VAL A 32 20.86 11.08 4.12
CA VAL A 32 22.18 11.69 3.87
C VAL A 32 23.36 10.90 4.45
N THR A 33 23.11 9.76 5.10
CA THR A 33 24.15 8.93 5.74
C THR A 33 24.19 7.49 5.22
N ALA A 34 23.44 7.17 4.17
CA ALA A 34 23.32 5.82 3.61
C ALA A 34 22.88 4.76 4.63
N THR A 35 21.97 5.14 5.55
CA THR A 35 21.39 4.24 6.56
C THR A 35 19.88 4.04 6.38
N VAL A 36 19.38 4.29 5.16
CA VAL A 36 17.99 4.02 4.78
C VAL A 36 17.71 2.52 4.79
N ASP A 37 18.63 1.71 4.23
CA ASP A 37 18.46 0.27 3.97
C ASP A 37 18.65 -0.60 5.22
N SER A 38 17.89 -0.30 6.27
CA SER A 38 17.89 -1.01 7.54
C SER A 38 16.50 -1.51 7.85
N LEU A 39 16.31 -2.84 7.85
CA LEU A 39 15.04 -3.50 8.12
C LEU A 39 14.31 -2.99 9.38
N PRO A 40 14.95 -2.89 10.57
CA PRO A 40 14.25 -2.38 11.76
C PRO A 40 13.87 -0.91 11.62
N LEU A 41 14.70 -0.07 10.98
CA LEU A 41 14.41 1.35 10.81
C LEU A 41 13.32 1.60 9.76
N ILE A 42 13.30 0.81 8.68
CA ILE A 42 12.22 0.83 7.68
C ILE A 42 10.90 0.43 8.33
N THR A 43 10.89 -0.66 9.10
CA THR A 43 9.70 -1.15 9.82
C THR A 43 9.15 -0.08 10.76
N ALA A 44 10.01 0.48 11.62
CA ALA A 44 9.62 1.51 12.58
C ALA A 44 9.10 2.77 11.88
N SER A 45 9.76 3.20 10.80
CA SER A 45 9.37 4.36 10.03
C SER A 45 8.00 4.19 9.38
N ILE A 46 7.75 3.06 8.71
CA ILE A 46 6.46 2.79 8.05
C ILE A 46 5.34 2.69 9.09
N LEU A 47 5.51 1.84 10.11
CA LEU A 47 4.42 1.56 11.06
C LEU A 47 4.10 2.75 11.96
N SER A 48 5.08 3.54 12.39
CA SER A 48 4.82 4.70 13.25
C SER A 48 3.85 5.69 12.61
N LYS A 49 3.99 5.96 11.31
CA LYS A 49 3.04 6.79 10.53
C LYS A 49 1.66 6.17 10.42
N LYS A 50 1.60 4.85 10.18
CA LYS A 50 0.32 4.13 9.97
C LYS A 50 -0.46 3.87 11.26
N LEU A 51 0.21 3.76 12.40
CA LEU A 51 -0.43 3.58 13.70
C LEU A 51 -1.19 4.83 14.15
N VAL A 52 -0.61 6.01 13.96
CA VAL A 52 -1.23 7.27 14.39
C VAL A 52 -2.45 7.65 13.56
N GLU A 53 -2.62 7.06 12.36
CA GLU A 53 -3.80 7.21 11.52
C GLU A 53 -5.05 6.46 12.07
N GLY A 54 -4.90 5.62 13.12
CA GLY A 54 -6.03 4.94 13.76
C GLY A 54 -6.66 3.84 12.90
N LEU A 55 -5.86 3.17 12.07
CA LEU A 55 -6.32 2.19 11.09
C LEU A 55 -6.90 0.93 11.73
N SER A 56 -7.97 0.40 11.14
CA SER A 56 -8.56 -0.89 11.55
C SER A 56 -7.91 -2.10 10.85
N ALA A 57 -7.26 -1.87 9.71
CA ALA A 57 -6.52 -2.85 8.92
C ALA A 57 -5.48 -2.13 8.05
N LEU A 58 -4.38 -2.83 7.73
CA LEU A 58 -3.31 -2.34 6.86
C LEU A 58 -2.88 -3.46 5.90
N VAL A 59 -2.80 -3.14 4.61
CA VAL A 59 -2.16 -3.99 3.61
C VAL A 59 -0.92 -3.27 3.13
N VAL A 60 0.23 -3.94 3.16
CA VAL A 60 1.51 -3.40 2.70
C VAL A 60 1.95 -4.13 1.44
N ASP A 61 2.26 -3.37 0.39
CA ASP A 61 2.85 -3.90 -0.83
C ASP A 61 4.38 -3.81 -0.73
N VAL A 62 5.03 -4.95 -0.49
CA VAL A 62 6.48 -5.05 -0.35
C VAL A 62 7.08 -5.48 -1.67
N LYS A 63 7.69 -4.51 -2.35
CA LYS A 63 8.33 -4.70 -3.66
C LYS A 63 9.65 -5.47 -3.53
N PHE A 64 9.92 -6.34 -4.50
CA PHE A 64 11.23 -6.95 -4.71
C PHE A 64 11.62 -6.96 -6.20
N GLY A 65 12.91 -7.05 -6.51
CA GLY A 65 13.41 -7.10 -7.89
C GLY A 65 14.32 -5.95 -8.26
N GLY A 66 14.74 -5.89 -9.54
CA GLY A 66 15.82 -5.01 -10.01
C GLY A 66 15.64 -3.50 -9.75
N ALA A 67 14.41 -3.02 -9.60
CA ALA A 67 14.10 -1.62 -9.29
C ALA A 67 13.52 -1.40 -7.88
N ALA A 68 13.50 -2.44 -7.02
CA ALA A 68 13.03 -2.32 -5.64
C ALA A 68 14.18 -2.01 -4.67
N VAL A 69 13.83 -1.51 -3.47
CA VAL A 69 14.77 -1.36 -2.34
C VAL A 69 15.45 -2.70 -2.00
N PHE A 70 14.70 -3.80 -2.14
CA PHE A 70 15.19 -5.15 -1.89
C PHE A 70 15.25 -5.93 -3.21
N PRO A 71 16.44 -6.15 -3.80
CA PRO A 71 16.55 -6.95 -5.02
C PRO A 71 16.23 -8.43 -4.76
N ASN A 72 16.50 -8.94 -3.56
CA ASN A 72 16.23 -10.32 -3.18
C ASN A 72 14.83 -10.47 -2.56
N GLN A 73 14.03 -11.39 -3.10
CA GLN A 73 12.71 -11.76 -2.58
C GLN A 73 12.76 -12.23 -1.11
N GLU A 74 13.85 -12.85 -0.66
CA GLU A 74 14.02 -13.27 0.74
C GLU A 74 14.09 -12.08 1.68
N GLN A 75 14.82 -11.02 1.32
CA GLN A 75 14.90 -9.81 2.13
C GLN A 75 13.56 -9.08 2.19
N ALA A 76 12.85 -8.99 1.06
CA ALA A 76 11.48 -8.47 1.02
C ALA A 76 10.53 -9.31 1.91
N ARG A 77 10.69 -10.64 1.92
CA ARG A 77 9.93 -11.53 2.80
C ARG A 77 10.23 -11.30 4.28
N GLU A 78 11.48 -11.05 4.64
CA GLU A 78 11.84 -10.70 6.02
C GLU A 78 11.27 -9.34 6.44
N LEU A 79 11.29 -8.33 5.56
CA LEU A 79 10.61 -7.06 5.83
C LEU A 79 9.10 -7.26 6.00
N ALA A 80 8.46 -8.03 5.11
CA ALA A 80 7.03 -8.33 5.19
C ALA A 80 6.65 -9.02 6.50
N LYS A 81 7.39 -10.06 6.91
CA LYS A 81 7.21 -10.74 8.20
C LYS A 81 7.35 -9.78 9.38
N THR A 82 8.35 -8.90 9.32
CA THR A 82 8.62 -7.95 10.41
C THR A 82 7.51 -6.91 10.52
N LEU A 83 7.06 -6.33 9.39
CA LEU A 83 5.94 -5.40 9.34
C LEU A 83 4.65 -6.03 9.88
N VAL A 84 4.34 -7.25 9.46
CA VAL A 84 3.16 -7.97 9.94
C VAL A 84 3.27 -8.30 11.43
N GLY A 85 4.42 -8.83 11.88
CA GLY A 85 4.65 -9.21 13.27
C GLY A 85 4.60 -8.02 14.24
N VAL A 86 5.30 -6.93 13.91
CA VAL A 86 5.32 -5.71 14.72
C VAL A 86 3.96 -4.99 14.66
N GLY A 87 3.32 -4.93 13.49
CA GLY A 87 1.99 -4.36 13.37
C GLY A 87 0.96 -5.11 14.23
N ALA A 88 0.98 -6.45 14.16
CA ALA A 88 0.10 -7.30 14.96
C ALA A 88 0.35 -7.16 16.47
N SER A 89 1.61 -7.05 16.92
CA SER A 89 1.92 -6.85 18.33
C SER A 89 1.45 -5.48 18.86
N LEU A 90 1.26 -4.52 17.96
CA LEU A 90 0.69 -3.19 18.24
C LEU A 90 -0.83 -3.13 18.03
N GLY A 91 -1.49 -4.27 17.78
CA GLY A 91 -2.94 -4.38 17.67
C GLY A 91 -3.51 -4.09 16.28
N LEU A 92 -2.67 -3.88 15.25
CA LEU A 92 -3.11 -3.71 13.87
C LEU A 92 -3.36 -5.06 13.18
N ARG A 93 -4.43 -5.16 12.40
CA ARG A 93 -4.61 -6.25 11.43
C ARG A 93 -3.79 -5.95 10.19
N VAL A 94 -2.63 -6.61 10.03
CA VAL A 94 -1.70 -6.34 8.94
C VAL A 94 -1.57 -7.54 8.02
N ALA A 95 -1.59 -7.32 6.71
CA ALA A 95 -1.09 -8.28 5.72
C ALA A 95 -0.04 -7.60 4.83
N ALA A 96 0.83 -8.43 4.24
CA ALA A 96 1.82 -7.97 3.29
C ALA A 96 1.76 -8.81 2.02
N ALA A 97 1.77 -8.16 0.85
CA ALA A 97 1.91 -8.79 -0.44
C ALA A 97 3.37 -8.63 -0.91
N LEU A 98 3.97 -9.71 -1.41
CA LEU A 98 5.27 -9.64 -2.08
C LEU A 98 5.02 -9.50 -3.57
N THR A 99 5.43 -8.38 -4.18
CA THR A 99 5.17 -8.13 -5.60
C THR A 99 6.45 -7.75 -6.33
N ALA A 100 6.63 -8.31 -7.53
CA ALA A 100 7.83 -8.12 -8.33
C ALA A 100 7.85 -6.72 -8.96
N MET A 101 9.04 -6.14 -9.05
CA MET A 101 9.33 -4.82 -9.60
C MET A 101 10.61 -4.87 -10.44
N ASP A 102 10.72 -5.88 -11.29
CA ASP A 102 11.80 -5.98 -12.29
C ASP A 102 11.54 -5.06 -13.51
N LYS A 103 10.30 -4.61 -13.67
CA LYS A 103 9.82 -3.67 -14.67
C LYS A 103 8.79 -2.74 -14.04
N PRO A 104 8.53 -1.55 -14.63
CA PRO A 104 7.41 -0.70 -14.22
C PRO A 104 6.10 -1.48 -14.23
N LEU A 105 5.24 -1.21 -13.25
CA LEU A 105 3.86 -1.70 -13.20
C LEU A 105 3.01 -0.86 -14.16
N GLY A 106 2.11 -1.49 -14.91
CA GLY A 106 1.25 -0.78 -15.85
C GLY A 106 2.00 -0.36 -17.11
N ARG A 107 1.53 0.69 -17.78
CA ARG A 107 2.11 1.21 -19.04
C ARG A 107 2.62 2.64 -18.91
N CYS A 108 2.20 3.37 -17.87
CA CYS A 108 2.53 4.77 -17.68
C CYS A 108 3.51 4.96 -16.52
N VAL A 109 4.47 5.88 -16.70
CA VAL A 109 5.37 6.35 -15.64
C VAL A 109 5.39 7.88 -15.70
N GLY A 110 4.96 8.56 -14.64
CA GLY A 110 4.85 10.01 -14.58
C GLY A 110 3.73 10.48 -13.66
N HIS A 111 3.28 11.71 -13.82
CA HIS A 111 2.21 12.26 -12.96
C HIS A 111 0.83 12.10 -13.61
N ALA A 112 0.52 12.95 -14.60
CA ALA A 112 -0.79 12.97 -15.24
C ALA A 112 -1.11 11.67 -15.99
N LEU A 113 -0.09 11.03 -16.59
CA LEU A 113 -0.25 9.77 -17.31
C LEU A 113 -0.63 8.62 -16.37
N GLU A 114 -0.09 8.58 -15.15
CA GLU A 114 -0.47 7.56 -14.15
C GLU A 114 -1.88 7.82 -13.62
N VAL A 115 -2.30 9.08 -13.49
CA VAL A 115 -3.68 9.42 -13.14
C VAL A 115 -4.65 8.96 -14.24
N GLU A 116 -4.32 9.20 -15.50
CA GLU A 116 -5.11 8.73 -16.64
C GLU A 116 -5.20 7.19 -16.67
N GLU A 117 -4.08 6.50 -16.45
CA GLU A 117 -4.06 5.03 -16.39
C GLU A 117 -4.88 4.48 -15.21
N ALA A 118 -4.87 5.16 -14.05
CA ALA A 118 -5.72 4.81 -12.92
C ALA A 118 -7.22 4.96 -13.25
N LEU A 119 -7.61 6.05 -13.91
CA LEU A 119 -8.99 6.26 -14.35
C LEU A 119 -9.42 5.19 -15.37
N LEU A 120 -8.56 4.86 -16.34
CA LEU A 120 -8.81 3.76 -17.27
C LEU A 120 -8.95 2.42 -16.56
N CYS A 121 -8.16 2.17 -15.52
CA CYS A 121 -8.30 0.96 -14.70
C CYS A 121 -9.63 0.92 -13.95
N MET A 122 -10.10 2.06 -13.42
CA MET A 122 -11.38 2.19 -12.74
C MET A 122 -12.59 2.02 -13.67
N ASP A 123 -12.41 2.30 -14.96
CA ASP A 123 -13.38 2.07 -16.05
C ASP A 123 -13.24 0.67 -16.69
N GLY A 124 -12.47 -0.23 -16.07
CA GLY A 124 -12.29 -1.62 -16.53
C GLY A 124 -11.31 -1.80 -17.70
N ALA A 125 -10.72 -0.72 -18.24
CA ALA A 125 -9.84 -0.72 -19.42
C ALA A 125 -8.33 -0.62 -19.10
N GLY A 126 -7.93 -0.76 -17.83
CA GLY A 126 -6.55 -0.63 -17.38
C GLY A 126 -5.63 -1.80 -17.76
N PRO A 127 -4.31 -1.65 -17.58
CA PRO A 127 -3.34 -2.73 -17.76
C PRO A 127 -3.67 -3.95 -16.87
N PRO A 128 -3.56 -5.19 -17.38
CA PRO A 128 -3.90 -6.39 -16.61
C PRO A 128 -3.11 -6.55 -15.31
N ASP A 129 -1.81 -6.22 -15.32
CA ASP A 129 -0.94 -6.31 -14.15
C ASP A 129 -1.29 -5.30 -13.06
N LEU A 130 -1.67 -4.07 -13.45
CA LEU A 130 -2.21 -3.08 -12.52
C LEU A 130 -3.52 -3.57 -11.89
N ARG A 131 -4.43 -4.09 -12.72
CA ARG A 131 -5.71 -4.63 -12.25
C ARG A 131 -5.52 -5.81 -11.30
N ASP A 132 -4.63 -6.74 -11.63
CA ASP A 132 -4.29 -7.89 -10.77
C ASP A 132 -3.77 -7.44 -9.41
N LEU A 133 -2.90 -6.41 -9.40
CA LEU A 133 -2.41 -5.85 -8.15
C LEU A 133 -3.54 -5.20 -7.33
N VAL A 134 -4.33 -4.32 -7.95
CA VAL A 134 -5.44 -3.61 -7.29
C VAL A 134 -6.46 -4.58 -6.69
N THR A 135 -6.86 -5.59 -7.46
CA THR A 135 -7.81 -6.61 -6.99
C THR A 135 -7.22 -7.47 -5.87
N THR A 136 -5.93 -7.81 -5.93
CA THR A 136 -5.24 -8.57 -4.89
C THR A 136 -5.15 -7.79 -3.57
N LEU A 137 -4.68 -6.55 -3.62
CA LEU A 137 -4.49 -5.70 -2.44
C LEU A 137 -5.84 -5.27 -1.85
N GLY A 138 -6.77 -4.83 -2.69
CA GLY A 138 -8.12 -4.45 -2.28
C GLY A 138 -8.89 -5.64 -1.71
N GLY A 139 -8.74 -6.83 -2.29
CA GLY A 139 -9.35 -8.05 -1.77
C GLY A 139 -8.83 -8.44 -0.39
N ALA A 140 -7.52 -8.33 -0.17
CA ALA A 140 -6.92 -8.51 1.16
C ALA A 140 -7.43 -7.48 2.16
N LEU A 141 -7.57 -6.21 1.75
CA LEU A 141 -8.07 -5.14 2.62
C LEU A 141 -9.54 -5.36 3.00
N LEU A 142 -10.41 -5.73 2.06
CA LEU A 142 -11.82 -6.05 2.35
C LEU A 142 -11.94 -7.24 3.29
N TRP A 143 -11.12 -8.28 3.11
CA TRP A 143 -11.09 -9.42 4.02
C TRP A 143 -10.61 -9.03 5.42
N LEU A 144 -9.46 -8.36 5.54
CA LEU A 144 -8.91 -7.93 6.82
C LEU A 144 -9.82 -6.98 7.59
N SER A 145 -10.55 -6.11 6.88
CA SER A 145 -11.48 -5.17 7.49
C SER A 145 -12.83 -5.81 7.86
N GLY A 146 -13.07 -7.08 7.50
CA GLY A 146 -14.32 -7.80 7.80
C GLY A 146 -15.45 -7.56 6.79
N HIS A 147 -15.16 -6.93 5.65
CA HIS A 147 -16.11 -6.70 4.56
C HIS A 147 -16.18 -7.86 3.56
N ALA A 148 -15.30 -8.86 3.67
CA ALA A 148 -15.37 -10.10 2.89
C ALA A 148 -15.01 -11.30 3.76
N GLY A 149 -15.64 -12.46 3.52
CA GLY A 149 -15.37 -13.68 4.28
C GLY A 149 -14.01 -14.32 3.94
N THR A 150 -13.51 -14.09 2.72
CA THR A 150 -12.19 -14.53 2.26
C THR A 150 -11.54 -13.48 1.38
N GLN A 151 -10.21 -13.55 1.22
CA GLN A 151 -9.47 -12.70 0.28
C GLN A 151 -9.99 -12.85 -1.16
N ALA A 152 -10.31 -14.07 -1.59
CA ALA A 152 -10.85 -14.33 -2.93
C ALA A 152 -12.22 -13.65 -3.15
N GLN A 153 -13.09 -13.68 -2.13
CA GLN A 153 -14.36 -12.95 -2.18
C GLN A 153 -14.13 -11.43 -2.24
N GLY A 154 -13.17 -10.91 -1.47
CA GLY A 154 -12.79 -9.50 -1.53
C GLY A 154 -12.30 -9.11 -2.93
N ALA A 155 -11.39 -9.90 -3.51
CA ALA A 155 -10.85 -9.64 -4.84
C ALA A 155 -11.93 -9.66 -5.92
N ALA A 156 -12.86 -10.62 -5.85
CA ALA A 156 -14.01 -10.68 -6.75
C ALA A 156 -14.93 -9.45 -6.63
N ARG A 157 -15.12 -8.91 -5.42
CA ARG A 157 -15.89 -7.67 -5.20
C ARG A 157 -15.20 -6.44 -5.81
N VAL A 158 -13.87 -6.33 -5.63
CA VAL A 158 -13.10 -5.24 -6.25
C VAL A 158 -13.14 -5.35 -7.76
N ALA A 159 -12.94 -6.56 -8.30
CA ALA A 159 -13.03 -6.80 -9.75
C ALA A 159 -14.41 -6.41 -10.31
N ALA A 160 -15.49 -6.81 -9.63
CA ALA A 160 -16.85 -6.44 -10.02
C ALA A 160 -17.04 -4.91 -10.07
N ALA A 161 -16.55 -4.18 -9.06
CA ALA A 161 -16.64 -2.72 -9.02
C ALA A 161 -15.87 -2.03 -10.16
N LEU A 162 -14.76 -2.62 -10.61
CA LEU A 162 -14.02 -2.16 -11.80
C LEU A 162 -14.75 -2.51 -13.11
N ASP A 163 -15.47 -3.62 -13.14
CA ASP A 163 -16.16 -4.11 -14.35
C ASP A 163 -17.53 -3.45 -14.57
N ASP A 164 -18.23 -3.11 -13.49
CA ASP A 164 -19.55 -2.47 -13.53
C ASP A 164 -19.50 -0.93 -13.51
N GLY A 165 -18.28 -0.35 -13.44
CA GLY A 165 -18.03 1.08 -13.45
C GLY A 165 -18.28 1.78 -12.10
N SER A 166 -18.77 1.08 -11.08
CA SER A 166 -19.06 1.67 -9.76
C SER A 166 -17.81 2.17 -9.03
N ALA A 167 -16.61 1.73 -9.45
CA ALA A 167 -15.37 2.30 -8.95
C ALA A 167 -15.16 3.77 -9.37
N LEU A 168 -15.60 4.17 -10.58
CA LEU A 168 -15.37 5.51 -11.13
C LEU A 168 -16.32 6.56 -10.54
N GLY A 169 -17.55 6.17 -10.21
CA GLY A 169 -18.59 7.05 -9.65
C GLY A 169 -19.98 6.77 -10.18
#